data_AF-A0A0H4T7B1-F1
#
_entry.id   AF-A0A0H4T7B1-F1
#
_cell.length_a   1.000
_cell.length_b   1.000
_cell.length_c   1.000
_cell.angle_alpha   90.00
_cell.angle_beta   90.00
_cell.angle_gamma   90.00
#
_symmetry.space_group_name_H-M   'P 1'
#
loop_
_entity.id
_entity.type
_entity.pdbx_description
1 polymer ?
#
loop_
_entity_poly.entity_id
_entity_poly.type
_entity_poly.pdbx_seq_one_letter_code
_entity_poly.pdbx_strand_id
1 'polypeptide(L)'
;MEVKAVQKFVKISPKKLRIIADAARKMSPEAAIERLPFLGKRGADPIISVIKTAIANAKVKGISNSELIFKELQISEGPRLKRGTPVSRGRWHPYKKRMSHIRVVLTTKDIGVDKESQKQVRSSQRAKSARDDKAGIKSLPALSKSKKGEATE
;
A
#
# COMPACT_ATOMS: atom_id res chain seq x y z
N MET A 1 -15.66 8.66 -6.68
CA MET A 1 -15.90 8.49 -8.14
C MET A 1 -14.83 7.58 -8.74
N GLU A 2 -15.16 6.74 -9.75
CA GLU A 2 -14.21 5.72 -10.26
C GLU A 2 -13.62 6.02 -11.64
N VAL A 3 -12.33 5.71 -11.80
CA VAL A 3 -11.59 5.81 -13.06
C VAL A 3 -10.91 4.48 -13.33
N LYS A 4 -11.13 3.91 -14.52
CA LYS A 4 -10.57 2.62 -14.93
C LYS A 4 -9.56 2.78 -16.05
N ALA A 5 -8.51 1.96 -16.01
CA ALA A 5 -7.57 1.75 -17.11
C ALA A 5 -7.28 0.26 -17.26
N VAL A 6 -7.22 -0.22 -18.49
CA VAL A 6 -6.97 -1.64 -18.79
C VAL A 6 -5.94 -1.75 -19.90
N GLN A 7 -4.94 -2.59 -19.71
CA GLN A 7 -4.00 -3.00 -20.75
C GLN A 7 -4.08 -4.49 -20.95
N LYS A 8 -4.27 -4.91 -22.20
CA LYS A 8 -4.47 -6.30 -22.57
C LYS A 8 -3.26 -6.87 -23.31
N PHE A 9 -3.06 -8.19 -23.19
CA PHE A 9 -2.05 -8.95 -23.92
C PHE A 9 -0.60 -8.54 -23.62
N VAL A 10 -0.31 -8.20 -22.36
CA VAL A 10 1.05 -7.92 -21.90
C VAL A 10 1.86 -9.22 -21.92
N LYS A 11 2.98 -9.24 -22.65
CA LYS A 11 3.84 -10.41 -22.85
C LYS A 11 4.74 -10.72 -21.63
N ILE A 12 4.16 -10.67 -20.44
CA ILE A 12 4.83 -10.99 -19.17
C ILE A 12 3.93 -11.94 -18.37
N SER A 13 4.57 -12.86 -17.64
CA SER A 13 3.87 -13.79 -16.76
C SER A 13 3.17 -13.04 -15.61
N PRO A 14 1.90 -13.34 -15.33
CA PRO A 14 1.14 -12.67 -14.26
C PRO A 14 1.82 -12.74 -12.90
N LYS A 15 2.47 -13.87 -12.56
CA LYS A 15 3.19 -14.03 -11.29
C LYS A 15 4.29 -12.97 -11.10
N LYS A 16 5.00 -12.61 -12.17
CA LYS A 16 6.07 -11.59 -12.12
C LYS A 16 5.49 -10.19 -11.93
N LEU A 17 4.34 -9.90 -12.53
CA LEU A 17 3.66 -8.62 -12.37
C LEU A 17 3.01 -8.48 -10.99
N ARG A 18 2.46 -9.57 -10.42
CA ARG A 18 1.79 -9.54 -9.11
C ARG A 18 2.69 -9.03 -7.99
N ILE A 19 3.94 -9.48 -7.97
CA ILE A 19 4.95 -9.01 -7.01
C ILE A 19 5.09 -7.47 -7.03
N ILE A 20 5.06 -6.89 -8.23
CA ILE A 20 5.23 -5.44 -8.43
C ILE A 20 3.93 -4.70 -8.13
N ALA A 21 2.80 -5.25 -8.54
CA ALA A 21 1.48 -4.75 -8.23
C ALA A 21 1.23 -4.65 -6.72
N ASP A 22 1.67 -5.64 -5.95
CA ASP A 22 1.47 -5.67 -4.50
C ASP A 22 2.31 -4.58 -3.80
N ALA A 23 3.45 -4.19 -4.38
CA ALA A 23 4.21 -3.02 -3.94
C ALA A 23 3.48 -1.72 -4.30
N ALA A 24 2.94 -1.61 -5.52
CA ALA A 24 2.23 -0.41 -5.98
C ALA A 24 0.95 -0.13 -5.20
N ARG A 25 0.19 -1.16 -4.79
CA ARG A 25 -1.07 -1.01 -4.04
C ARG A 25 -0.92 -0.27 -2.70
N LYS A 26 0.27 -0.31 -2.11
CA LYS A 26 0.55 0.33 -0.81
C LYS A 26 0.91 1.82 -0.93
N MET A 27 1.02 2.35 -2.14
CA MET A 27 1.51 3.70 -2.44
C MET A 27 0.40 4.53 -3.10
N SER A 28 0.59 5.86 -3.15
CA SER A 28 -0.23 6.70 -4.02
C SER A 28 0.14 6.49 -5.50
N PRO A 29 -0.78 6.78 -6.45
CA PRO A 29 -0.50 6.62 -7.88
C PRO A 29 0.72 7.42 -8.36
N GLU A 30 0.94 8.63 -7.86
CA GLU A 30 2.11 9.45 -8.18
C GLU A 30 3.40 8.84 -7.61
N ALA A 31 3.39 8.49 -6.32
CA ALA A 31 4.55 7.85 -5.68
C ALA A 31 4.91 6.50 -6.32
N ALA A 32 3.92 5.76 -6.82
CA ALA A 32 4.14 4.52 -7.55
C ALA A 32 4.89 4.76 -8.87
N ILE A 33 4.58 5.82 -9.62
CA ILE A 33 5.28 6.15 -10.87
C ILE A 33 6.76 6.45 -10.59
N GLU A 34 7.05 7.14 -9.50
CA GLU A 34 8.42 7.49 -9.12
C GLU A 34 9.19 6.29 -8.57
N ARG A 35 8.56 5.43 -7.77
CA ARG A 35 9.25 4.34 -7.07
C ARG A 35 9.45 3.08 -7.90
N LEU A 36 8.48 2.73 -8.75
CA LEU A 36 8.48 1.48 -9.51
C LEU A 36 9.71 1.29 -10.43
N PRO A 37 10.26 2.32 -11.11
CA PRO A 37 11.47 2.18 -11.94
C PRO A 37 12.67 1.64 -11.18
N PHE A 38 12.81 1.99 -9.89
CA PHE A 38 13.97 1.64 -9.07
C PHE A 38 13.93 0.21 -8.50
N LEU A 39 12.84 -0.55 -8.73
CA LEU A 39 12.73 -1.94 -8.28
C LEU A 39 13.58 -2.93 -9.09
N GLY A 40 14.14 -2.51 -10.23
CA GLY A 40 15.00 -3.35 -11.07
C GLY A 40 14.28 -4.55 -11.70
N LYS A 41 12.95 -4.50 -11.83
CA LYS A 41 12.14 -5.56 -12.45
C LYS A 41 11.53 -5.08 -13.76
N ARG A 42 11.74 -5.82 -14.85
CA ARG A 42 11.15 -5.56 -16.18
C ARG A 42 9.61 -5.47 -16.21
N GLY A 43 8.94 -6.00 -15.19
CA GLY A 43 7.48 -5.89 -15.06
C GLY A 43 6.99 -4.52 -14.60
N ALA A 44 7.89 -3.59 -14.25
CA ALA A 44 7.53 -2.25 -13.80
C ALA A 44 7.00 -1.38 -14.95
N ASP A 45 7.65 -1.41 -16.12
CA ASP A 45 7.32 -0.52 -17.24
C ASP A 45 5.85 -0.64 -17.70
N PRO A 46 5.28 -1.85 -17.88
CA PRO A 46 3.87 -1.98 -18.25
C PRO A 46 2.93 -1.44 -17.16
N ILE A 47 3.24 -1.67 -15.88
CA ILE A 47 2.41 -1.19 -14.77
C ILE A 47 2.45 0.34 -14.71
N ILE A 48 3.63 0.94 -14.83
CA ILE A 48 3.80 2.40 -14.87
C ILE A 48 2.99 3.01 -16.02
N SER A 49 3.05 2.40 -17.20
CA SER A 49 2.28 2.85 -18.36
C SER A 49 0.78 2.88 -18.08
N VAL A 50 0.22 1.82 -17.47
CA VAL A 50 -1.21 1.76 -17.14
C VAL A 50 -1.60 2.76 -16.06
N ILE A 51 -0.76 2.96 -15.04
CA ILE A 51 -1.01 3.96 -13.99
C ILE A 51 -1.02 5.37 -14.60
N LYS A 52 -0.08 5.69 -15.49
CA LYS A 52 -0.06 6.97 -16.22
C LYS A 52 -1.34 7.19 -17.03
N THR A 53 -1.81 6.15 -17.73
CA THR A 53 -3.09 6.21 -18.45
C THR A 53 -4.27 6.43 -17.50
N ALA A 54 -4.28 5.78 -16.34
CA ALA A 54 -5.34 5.96 -15.35
C ALA A 54 -5.39 7.40 -14.80
N ILE A 55 -4.23 8.00 -14.51
CA ILE A 55 -4.11 9.40 -14.09
C ILE A 55 -4.56 10.35 -15.21
N ALA A 56 -4.15 10.11 -16.45
CA ALA A 56 -4.61 10.91 -17.59
C ALA A 56 -6.14 10.86 -17.74
N ASN A 57 -6.74 9.68 -17.59
CA ASN A 57 -8.20 9.54 -17.60
C ASN A 57 -8.88 10.27 -16.43
N ALA A 58 -8.24 10.30 -15.25
CA ALA A 58 -8.74 11.03 -14.09
C ALA A 58 -8.67 12.55 -14.32
N LYS A 59 -7.58 13.04 -14.93
CA LYS A 59 -7.41 14.45 -15.30
C LYS A 59 -8.48 14.91 -16.29
N VAL A 60 -8.83 14.09 -17.28
CA VAL A 60 -9.93 14.38 -18.23
C VAL A 60 -11.28 14.51 -17.51
N LYS A 61 -11.49 13.80 -16.40
CA LYS A 61 -12.68 13.94 -15.56
C LYS A 61 -12.61 15.08 -14.53
N GLY A 62 -11.54 15.88 -14.53
CA GLY A 62 -11.37 17.02 -13.62
C GLY A 62 -10.93 16.64 -12.20
N ILE A 63 -10.42 15.42 -11.98
CA ILE A 63 -9.98 14.97 -10.65
C ILE A 63 -8.52 15.36 -10.44
N SER A 64 -8.20 15.90 -9.25
CA SER A 64 -6.84 16.24 -8.84
C SER A 64 -6.02 14.97 -8.57
N ASN A 65 -4.73 14.98 -8.90
CA ASN A 65 -3.89 13.79 -8.75
C ASN A 65 -3.62 13.42 -7.27
N SER A 66 -3.56 14.42 -6.40
CA SER A 66 -3.23 14.28 -4.97
C SER A 66 -4.28 13.49 -4.19
N GLU A 67 -5.52 13.44 -4.68
CA GLU A 67 -6.65 12.78 -4.02
C GLU A 67 -6.88 11.35 -4.53
N LEU A 68 -6.10 10.88 -5.51
CA LEU A 68 -6.28 9.56 -6.11
C LEU A 68 -5.68 8.47 -5.24
N ILE A 69 -6.45 7.39 -5.05
CA ILE A 69 -6.01 6.16 -4.39
C ILE A 69 -6.34 4.94 -5.27
N PHE A 70 -5.54 3.88 -5.15
CA PHE A 70 -5.84 2.61 -5.81
C PHE A 70 -7.03 1.93 -5.10
N LYS A 71 -8.18 1.83 -5.78
CA LYS A 71 -9.27 0.97 -5.34
C LYS A 71 -8.95 -0.49 -5.64
N GLU A 72 -8.48 -0.73 -6.86
CA GLU A 72 -8.22 -2.08 -7.35
C GLU A 72 -7.03 -2.05 -8.31
N LEU A 73 -6.08 -2.97 -8.12
CA LEU A 73 -5.00 -3.20 -9.06
C LEU A 73 -4.87 -4.71 -9.27
N GLN A 74 -5.54 -5.19 -10.31
CA GLN A 74 -5.67 -6.62 -10.61
C GLN A 74 -4.83 -7.01 -11.83
N ILE A 75 -4.24 -8.20 -11.73
CA ILE A 75 -3.52 -8.84 -12.83
C ILE A 75 -4.13 -10.22 -13.07
N SER A 76 -4.81 -10.34 -14.20
CA SER A 76 -5.41 -11.57 -14.68
C SER A 76 -4.50 -12.29 -15.67
N GLU A 77 -4.74 -13.60 -15.81
CA GLU A 77 -4.12 -14.39 -16.85
C GLU A 77 -4.72 -14.07 -18.21
N GLY A 78 -3.86 -13.96 -19.23
CA GLY A 78 -4.27 -13.87 -20.63
C GLY A 78 -3.98 -15.16 -21.39
N PRO A 79 -4.16 -15.14 -22.73
CA PRO A 79 -3.88 -16.30 -23.56
C PRO A 79 -2.45 -16.79 -23.41
N ARG A 80 -2.28 -18.11 -23.48
CA ARG A 80 -0.99 -18.79 -23.38
C ARG A 80 -0.57 -19.24 -24.77
N LEU A 81 0.57 -18.74 -25.23
CA LEU A 81 1.16 -19.19 -26.49
C LEU A 81 1.86 -20.53 -26.27
N LYS A 82 1.47 -21.54 -27.04
CA LYS A 82 2.16 -22.84 -27.10
C LYS A 82 3.48 -22.64 -27.84
N ARG A 83 4.60 -22.92 -27.16
CA ARG A 83 5.96 -22.90 -27.71
C ARG A 83 6.67 -24.18 -27.26
N GLY A 84 7.85 -24.42 -27.78
CA GLY A 84 8.71 -25.47 -27.28
C GLY A 84 10.13 -25.24 -27.73
N THR A 85 11.04 -25.97 -27.12
CA THR A 85 12.46 -25.94 -27.43
C THR A 85 12.85 -27.33 -27.91
N PRO A 86 13.59 -27.45 -29.03
CA PRO A 86 14.17 -28.73 -29.43
C PRO A 86 15.25 -29.16 -28.43
N VAL A 87 15.32 -30.45 -28.14
CA VAL A 87 16.24 -31.06 -27.17
C VAL A 87 16.91 -32.30 -27.78
N SER A 88 17.92 -32.86 -27.10
CA SER A 88 18.63 -34.08 -27.50
C SER A 88 17.70 -35.24 -27.86
N ARG A 89 18.17 -36.13 -28.76
CA ARG A 89 17.45 -37.32 -29.23
C ARG A 89 16.12 -37.01 -29.92
N GLY A 90 16.04 -35.91 -30.69
CA GLY A 90 14.84 -35.53 -31.43
C GLY A 90 13.63 -35.19 -30.55
N ARG A 91 13.84 -34.90 -29.27
CA ARG A 91 12.75 -34.62 -28.32
C ARG A 91 12.32 -33.15 -28.39
N TRP A 92 11.03 -32.91 -28.17
CA TRP A 92 10.46 -31.58 -28.09
C TRP A 92 9.92 -31.29 -26.68
N HIS A 93 10.48 -30.30 -26.00
CA HIS A 93 9.99 -29.90 -24.67
C HIS A 93 9.06 -28.69 -24.79
N PRO A 94 7.74 -28.83 -24.55
CA PRO A 94 6.81 -27.72 -24.66
C PRO A 94 6.93 -26.77 -23.47
N TYR A 95 6.87 -25.46 -23.74
CA TYR A 95 6.71 -24.43 -22.73
C TYR A 95 5.64 -23.42 -23.15
N LYS A 96 4.99 -22.78 -22.17
CA LYS A 96 3.92 -21.82 -22.42
C LYS A 96 4.42 -20.39 -22.20
N LYS A 97 4.43 -19.57 -23.25
CA LYS A 97 4.64 -18.11 -23.08
C LYS A 97 3.32 -17.51 -22.60
N ARG A 98 3.25 -17.17 -21.32
CA ARG A 98 2.05 -16.61 -20.68
C ARG A 98 1.94 -15.11 -20.97
N MET A 99 0.73 -14.66 -21.29
CA MET A 99 0.37 -13.24 -21.30
C MET A 99 -0.45 -12.90 -20.06
N SER A 100 -0.61 -11.61 -19.81
CA SER A 100 -1.41 -11.07 -18.72
C SER A 100 -2.24 -9.87 -19.18
N HIS A 101 -3.29 -9.58 -18.44
CA HIS A 101 -4.05 -8.34 -18.55
C HIS A 101 -3.94 -7.59 -17.22
N ILE A 102 -3.75 -6.28 -17.31
CA ILE A 102 -3.62 -5.37 -16.16
C ILE A 102 -4.88 -4.52 -16.10
N ARG A 103 -5.53 -4.48 -14.94
CA ARG A 103 -6.68 -3.62 -14.66
C ARG A 103 -6.35 -2.75 -13.45
N VAL A 104 -6.43 -1.44 -13.64
CA VAL A 104 -6.27 -0.44 -12.59
C VAL A 104 -7.58 0.32 -12.43
N VAL A 105 -8.05 0.43 -11.20
CA VAL A 105 -9.19 1.27 -10.82
C VAL A 105 -8.71 2.24 -9.75
N LEU A 106 -8.82 3.53 -10.06
CA LEU A 106 -8.57 4.62 -9.14
C LEU A 106 -9.89 5.15 -8.60
N THR A 107 -9.88 5.56 -7.34
CA THR A 107 -10.99 6.28 -6.71
C THR A 107 -10.47 7.53 -6.02
N THR A 108 -11.37 8.49 -5.81
CA THR A 108 -11.15 9.63 -4.92
C THR A 108 -11.13 9.13 -3.48
N LYS A 109 -10.27 9.74 -2.66
CA LYS A 109 -10.18 9.46 -1.23
C LYS A 109 -11.35 10.14 -0.52
N ASP A 110 -12.46 9.44 -0.34
CA ASP A 110 -13.57 9.94 0.49
C ASP A 110 -13.10 9.94 1.96
N ILE A 111 -12.82 11.12 2.52
CA ILE A 111 -12.25 11.33 3.87
C ILE A 111 -13.20 10.89 5.02
N GLY A 112 -14.33 10.23 4.71
CA GLY A 112 -15.48 10.09 5.60
C GLY A 112 -15.45 8.99 6.66
N VAL A 113 -14.67 7.91 6.52
CA VAL A 113 -14.90 6.70 7.35
C VAL A 113 -13.82 6.48 8.44
N ASP A 114 -12.63 7.05 8.29
CA ASP A 114 -11.51 6.80 9.21
C ASP A 114 -11.34 7.84 10.32
N LYS A 115 -12.04 8.99 10.25
CA LYS A 115 -11.94 10.01 11.31
C LYS A 115 -12.62 9.56 12.60
N GLU A 116 -13.70 8.79 12.52
CA GLU A 116 -14.41 8.30 13.72
C GLU A 116 -13.62 7.22 14.45
N SER A 117 -13.00 6.28 13.72
CA SER A 117 -12.15 5.24 14.30
C SER A 117 -10.89 5.83 14.92
N GLN A 118 -10.23 6.81 14.28
CA GLN A 118 -9.07 7.49 14.85
C GLN A 118 -9.40 8.37 16.07
N LYS A 119 -10.60 8.97 16.12
CA LYS A 119 -11.06 9.77 17.26
C LYS A 119 -11.38 8.89 18.48
N GLN A 120 -11.94 7.69 18.26
CA GLN A 120 -12.19 6.69 19.32
C GLN A 120 -10.89 6.03 19.85
N VAL A 121 -9.91 5.77 18.99
CA VAL A 121 -8.60 5.27 19.43
C VAL A 121 -7.83 6.33 20.25
N ARG A 122 -7.89 7.60 19.85
CA ARG A 122 -7.26 8.70 20.61
C ARG A 122 -7.97 9.00 21.94
N SER A 123 -9.30 8.89 22.00
CA SER A 123 -10.05 9.09 23.25
C SER A 123 -9.82 7.96 24.24
N SER A 124 -9.74 6.71 23.79
CA SER A 124 -9.43 5.55 24.62
C SER A 124 -7.98 5.54 25.11
N GLN A 125 -7.02 6.01 24.30
CA GLN A 125 -5.63 6.20 24.72
C GLN A 125 -5.48 7.30 25.79
N ARG A 126 -6.17 8.45 25.62
CA ARG A 126 -6.21 9.52 26.65
C ARG A 126 -6.87 9.08 27.96
N ALA A 127 -7.89 8.22 27.88
CA ALA A 127 -8.56 7.68 29.06
C ALA A 127 -7.71 6.64 29.81
N LYS A 128 -6.82 5.91 29.12
CA LYS A 128 -5.86 4.99 29.74
C LYS A 128 -4.72 5.74 30.45
N SER A 129 -4.09 6.72 29.79
CA SER A 129 -3.03 7.51 30.40
C SER A 129 -3.49 8.23 31.67
N ALA A 130 -4.70 8.80 31.67
CA ALA A 130 -5.27 9.47 32.85
C ALA A 130 -5.62 8.52 34.01
N ARG A 131 -5.74 7.20 33.77
CA ARG A 131 -5.93 6.18 34.81
C ARG A 131 -4.60 5.75 35.42
N ASP A 132 -3.57 5.61 34.58
CA ASP A 132 -2.22 5.26 35.01
C ASP A 132 -1.60 6.37 35.87
N ASP A 133 -1.83 7.65 35.52
CA ASP A 133 -1.40 8.80 36.32
C ASP A 133 -2.10 8.89 37.70
N LYS A 134 -3.38 8.47 37.78
CA LYS A 134 -4.12 8.42 39.07
C LYS A 134 -3.73 7.24 39.95
N ALA A 135 -3.26 6.14 39.36
CA ALA A 135 -2.73 4.99 40.10
C ALA A 135 -1.36 5.30 40.74
N GLY A 136 -0.53 6.11 40.07
CA GLY A 136 0.76 6.56 40.61
C GLY A 136 0.64 7.43 41.87
N ILE A 137 -0.36 8.32 41.94
CA ILE A 137 -0.52 9.28 43.06
C ILE A 137 -0.95 8.57 44.37
N LYS A 138 -1.62 7.41 44.30
CA LYS A 138 -2.02 6.63 45.50
C LYS A 138 -0.88 5.85 46.17
N SER A 139 0.33 5.87 45.62
CA SER A 139 1.47 5.04 46.09
C SER A 139 2.58 5.82 46.80
N LEU A 140 2.43 7.12 47.05
CA LEU A 140 3.41 7.87 47.85
C LEU A 140 3.18 7.60 49.35
N PRO A 141 4.15 7.01 50.08
CA PRO A 141 4.06 6.95 51.53
C PRO A 141 4.29 8.37 52.09
N ALA A 142 3.40 8.80 52.97
CA ALA A 142 3.53 10.06 53.68
C ALA A 142 4.84 10.04 54.50
N LEU A 143 5.78 10.93 54.19
CA LEU A 143 6.95 11.16 55.03
C LEU A 143 6.50 11.71 56.39
N SER A 144 6.73 10.88 57.40
CA SER A 144 6.49 11.14 58.81
C SER A 144 7.30 12.33 59.31
N LYS A 145 6.65 13.14 60.16
CA LYS A 145 7.27 14.12 61.06
C LYS A 145 8.48 13.52 61.80
N SER A 146 9.61 14.22 61.81
CA SER A 146 10.55 14.19 62.94
C SER A 146 10.95 15.61 63.33
N LYS A 147 10.78 15.88 64.63
CA LYS A 147 11.15 17.10 65.37
C LYS A 147 12.54 16.86 66.01
N LYS A 148 13.18 17.98 66.42
CA LYS A 148 14.45 18.17 67.18
C LYS A 148 15.65 18.40 66.25
N GLY A 149 16.46 19.46 66.32
CA GLY A 149 16.71 20.51 67.32
C GLY A 149 18.24 20.67 67.50
N GLU A 150 18.70 21.85 67.97
CA GLU A 150 20.07 22.20 68.42
C GLU A 150 21.12 22.46 67.30
N ALA A 151 22.05 23.43 67.35
CA ALA A 151 22.30 24.62 68.17
C ALA A 151 23.41 25.46 67.48
N THR A 152 23.56 26.74 67.88
CA THR A 152 24.78 27.61 67.97
C THR A 152 26.13 27.03 67.44
N GLU A 153 27.03 27.73 66.75
CA GLU A 153 27.52 29.13 66.67
C GLU A 153 27.96 29.46 65.22
#